data_AF-A0A0M4KCQ1-F1
#
_entry.id   AF-A0A0M4KCQ1-F1
#
_cell.length_a   1.000
_cell.length_b   1.000
_cell.length_c   1.000
_cell.angle_alpha   90.00
_cell.angle_beta   90.00
_cell.angle_gamma   90.00
#
_symmetry.space_group_name_H-M   'P 1'
#
loop_
_entity.id
_entity.type
_entity.pdbx_description
1 polymer ?
#
loop_
_entity_poly.entity_id
_entity_poly.type
_entity_poly.pdbx_seq_one_letter_code
_entity_poly.pdbx_strand_id
1 'polypeptide(L)'
;MEQYISVYTRQQAIEDGFLVAINSLSSKLDGLAKEHYKHPICFTSALWTVVDKAVKNEKWLNDLEGVIHDILWMSRAYKTHLSPSAVHFTVIITGAGRKRNHILELHVHGGDQGEPVITIGYPEDF
;
A
#
# COMPACT_ATOMS: atom_id res chain seq x y z
N MET A 1 -38.92 0.61 13.24
CA MET A 1 -37.64 -0.11 13.31
C MET A 1 -36.65 0.70 12.52
N GLU A 2 -35.75 1.42 13.18
CA GLU A 2 -34.64 2.08 12.50
C GLU A 2 -33.61 1.02 12.13
N GLN A 3 -33.31 0.94 10.83
CA GLN A 3 -32.32 0.02 10.29
C GLN A 3 -30.99 0.76 10.26
N TYR A 4 -30.10 0.47 11.21
CA TYR A 4 -28.76 1.03 11.23
C TYR A 4 -27.93 0.37 10.11
N ILE A 5 -27.51 1.17 9.12
CA ILE A 5 -26.47 0.80 8.18
C ILE A 5 -25.15 1.31 8.77
N SER A 6 -24.34 0.41 9.33
CA SER A 6 -22.96 0.72 9.71
C SER A 6 -22.06 0.51 8.50
N VAL A 7 -21.36 1.56 8.09
CA VAL A 7 -20.34 1.46 7.03
C VAL A 7 -18.98 1.35 7.71
N TYR A 8 -18.24 0.30 7.39
CA TYR A 8 -16.86 0.14 7.86
C TYR A 8 -15.97 1.18 7.20
N THR A 9 -15.37 2.06 8.00
CA THR A 9 -14.62 3.20 7.50
C THR A 9 -13.15 2.86 7.24
N ARG A 10 -12.50 3.65 6.40
CA ARG A 10 -11.05 3.56 6.18
C ARG A 10 -10.29 3.81 7.48
N GLN A 11 -10.73 4.78 8.28
CA GLN A 11 -10.13 5.06 9.58
C GLN A 11 -10.21 3.83 10.50
N GLN A 12 -11.35 3.14 10.54
CA GLN A 12 -11.49 1.87 11.28
C GLN A 12 -10.55 0.79 10.73
N ALA A 13 -10.43 0.67 9.41
CA ALA A 13 -9.48 -0.28 8.80
C ALA A 13 -8.02 0.00 9.16
N ILE A 14 -7.64 1.26 9.38
CA ILE A 14 -6.31 1.64 9.86
C ILE A 14 -6.14 1.29 11.34
N GLU A 15 -7.14 1.62 12.17
CA GLU A 15 -7.14 1.35 13.61
C GLU A 15 -7.09 -0.15 13.92
N ASP A 16 -7.80 -0.96 13.14
CA ASP A 16 -7.83 -2.42 13.24
C ASP A 16 -6.60 -3.08 12.60
N GLY A 17 -5.72 -2.30 11.96
CA GLY A 17 -4.47 -2.76 11.38
C GLY A 17 -4.61 -3.49 10.04
N PHE A 18 -5.77 -3.45 9.39
CA PHE A 18 -5.96 -3.94 8.03
C PHE A 18 -5.27 -3.06 6.99
N LEU A 19 -5.19 -1.76 7.27
CA LEU A 19 -4.49 -0.78 6.47
C LEU A 19 -3.37 -0.12 7.27
N VAL A 20 -2.22 0.07 6.63
CA VAL A 20 -1.08 0.78 7.20
C VAL A 20 -0.91 2.10 6.46
N ALA A 21 -1.16 3.21 7.16
CA ALA A 21 -1.07 4.57 6.61
C ALA A 21 0.37 5.01 6.41
N ILE A 22 0.89 4.85 5.18
CA ILE A 22 2.31 5.08 4.85
C ILE A 22 2.74 6.51 5.13
N ASN A 23 1.90 7.49 4.76
CA ASN A 23 2.14 8.90 5.03
C ASN A 23 2.22 9.24 6.53
N SER A 24 1.68 8.40 7.41
CA SER A 24 1.63 8.65 8.85
C SER A 24 2.74 7.93 9.63
N LEU A 25 3.53 7.07 8.99
CA LEU A 25 4.60 6.30 9.66
C LEU A 25 5.78 7.18 10.06
N SER A 26 6.18 8.15 9.22
CA SER A 26 7.21 9.14 9.53
C SER A 26 7.15 10.32 8.57
N SER A 27 7.74 11.47 8.94
CA SER A 27 7.84 12.65 8.06
C SER A 27 8.64 12.37 6.79
N LYS A 28 9.65 11.49 6.86
CA LYS A 28 10.45 11.07 5.71
C LYS A 28 9.62 10.23 4.72
N LEU A 29 8.82 9.30 5.22
CA LEU A 29 7.92 8.50 4.39
C LEU A 29 6.77 9.32 3.81
N ASP A 30 6.26 10.31 4.55
CA ASP A 30 5.29 11.26 4.01
C ASP A 30 5.85 12.03 2.81
N GLY A 31 7.07 12.57 2.94
CA GLY A 31 7.77 13.23 1.84
C GLY A 31 7.96 12.31 0.64
N LEU A 32 8.50 11.11 0.87
CA LEU A 32 8.70 10.10 -0.18
C LEU A 32 7.39 9.74 -0.89
N ALA A 33 6.32 9.48 -0.15
CA ALA A 33 5.02 9.13 -0.73
C ALA A 33 4.49 10.28 -1.61
N LYS A 34 4.65 11.52 -1.17
CA LYS A 34 4.23 12.74 -1.89
C LYS A 34 5.01 13.00 -3.16
N GLU A 35 6.24 12.52 -3.28
CA GLU A 35 7.02 12.56 -4.53
C GLU A 35 6.40 11.67 -5.63
N HIS A 36 5.69 10.61 -5.24
CA HIS A 36 5.05 9.67 -6.18
C HIS A 36 3.57 9.98 -6.42
N TYR A 37 2.81 10.26 -5.36
CA TYR A 37 1.37 10.49 -5.44
C TYR A 37 0.92 11.64 -4.52
N LYS A 38 -0.06 12.42 -4.99
CA LYS A 38 -0.63 13.54 -4.23
C LYS A 38 -1.68 13.12 -3.20
N HIS A 39 -2.13 11.86 -3.25
CA HIS A 39 -3.22 11.32 -2.43
C HIS A 39 -2.66 10.47 -1.29
N PRO A 40 -3.34 10.41 -0.13
CA PRO A 40 -2.92 9.55 0.99
C PRO A 40 -2.84 8.08 0.56
N ILE A 41 -1.77 7.40 0.97
CA ILE A 41 -1.47 6.02 0.60
C ILE A 41 -1.58 5.13 1.83
N CYS A 42 -2.28 4.01 1.68
CA CYS A 42 -2.20 2.89 2.62
C CYS A 42 -1.75 1.62 1.92
N PHE A 43 -1.00 0.80 2.63
CA PHE A 43 -0.75 -0.59 2.23
C PHE A 43 -1.68 -1.51 2.99
N THR A 44 -2.10 -2.62 2.38
CA THR A 44 -2.80 -3.68 3.10
C THR A 44 -1.85 -4.33 4.10
N SER A 45 -2.41 -4.91 5.17
CA SER A 45 -1.64 -5.61 6.20
C SER A 45 -0.82 -6.78 5.65
N ALA A 46 -1.34 -7.46 4.62
CA ALA A 46 -0.66 -8.54 3.91
C ALA A 46 0.62 -8.04 3.21
N LEU A 47 0.52 -6.93 2.47
CA LEU A 47 1.69 -6.30 1.85
C LEU A 47 2.65 -5.76 2.92
N TRP A 48 2.14 -5.08 3.95
CA TRP A 48 2.98 -4.54 5.03
C TRP A 48 3.80 -5.62 5.73
N THR A 49 3.21 -6.80 5.96
CA THR A 49 3.92 -7.95 6.56
C THR A 49 5.14 -8.37 5.72
N VAL A 50 5.05 -8.27 4.39
CA VAL A 50 6.16 -8.57 3.48
C VAL A 50 7.24 -7.47 3.55
N VAL A 51 6.83 -6.20 3.56
CA VAL A 51 7.74 -5.06 3.71
C VAL A 51 8.50 -5.15 5.05
N ASP A 52 7.79 -5.36 6.16
CA ASP A 52 8.37 -5.47 7.50
C ASP A 52 9.40 -6.62 7.59
N LYS A 53 9.07 -7.78 7.01
CA LYS A 53 10.00 -8.92 6.93
C LYS A 53 11.22 -8.62 6.06
N ALA A 54 11.04 -7.93 4.93
CA ALA A 54 12.12 -7.58 4.03
C ALA A 54 13.14 -6.64 4.70
N VAL A 55 12.66 -5.64 5.43
CA VAL A 55 13.48 -4.62 6.12
C VAL A 55 14.16 -5.19 7.35
N LYS A 56 13.47 -6.05 8.13
CA LYS A 56 14.06 -6.73 9.30
C LYS A 56 15.06 -7.83 8.92
N ASN A 57 15.23 -8.14 7.64
CA ASN A 57 16.15 -9.17 7.21
C ASN A 57 17.60 -8.68 7.20
N GLU A 58 18.36 -9.06 8.23
CA GLU A 58 19.77 -8.67 8.42
C GLU A 58 20.71 -9.13 7.29
N LYS A 59 20.33 -10.12 6.49
CA LYS A 59 21.15 -10.59 5.36
C LYS A 59 21.01 -9.69 4.13
N TRP A 60 19.81 -9.18 3.89
CA TRP A 60 19.52 -8.38 2.68
C TRP A 60 19.70 -6.88 2.92
N LEU A 61 19.67 -6.42 4.18
CA LEU A 61 19.94 -5.04 4.56
C LEU A 61 19.08 -4.03 3.79
N ASN A 62 17.81 -4.37 3.58
CA ASN A 62 16.88 -3.49 2.89
C ASN A 62 16.53 -2.28 3.76
N ASP A 63 16.45 -1.12 3.12
CA ASP A 63 15.97 0.12 3.72
C ASP A 63 14.45 0.26 3.51
N LEU A 64 13.72 0.73 4.52
CA LEU A 64 12.26 0.82 4.46
C LEU A 64 11.80 1.78 3.36
N GLU A 65 12.48 2.92 3.25
CA GLU A 65 12.22 3.95 2.25
C GLU A 65 12.54 3.43 0.85
N GLY A 66 13.63 2.66 0.69
CA GLY A 66 13.96 1.98 -0.57
C GLY A 66 12.86 1.02 -1.03
N VAL A 67 12.40 0.14 -0.14
CA VAL A 67 11.32 -0.82 -0.49
C VAL A 67 10.02 -0.11 -0.84
N ILE A 68 9.62 0.91 -0.08
CA ILE A 68 8.42 1.69 -0.37
C ILE A 68 8.59 2.47 -1.68
N HIS A 69 9.75 3.07 -1.92
CA HIS A 69 10.07 3.75 -3.17
C HIS A 69 9.88 2.82 -4.37
N ASP A 70 10.42 1.60 -4.32
CA ASP A 70 10.31 0.62 -5.41
C ASP A 70 8.85 0.23 -5.67
N ILE A 71 8.05 -0.01 -4.63
CA ILE A 71 6.62 -0.30 -4.76
C ILE A 71 5.90 0.86 -5.47
N LEU A 72 6.08 2.09 -5.00
CA LEU A 72 5.43 3.27 -5.55
C LEU A 72 5.92 3.57 -6.98
N TRP A 73 7.22 3.46 -7.24
CA TRP A 73 7.79 3.68 -8.56
C TRP A 73 7.27 2.65 -9.58
N MET A 74 7.28 1.36 -9.23
CA MET A 74 6.80 0.30 -10.13
C MET A 74 5.31 0.44 -10.43
N SER A 75 4.50 0.86 -9.45
CA SER A 75 3.08 1.15 -9.64
C SER A 75 2.81 2.32 -10.61
N ARG A 76 3.83 3.14 -10.92
CA ARG A 76 3.76 4.26 -11.88
C ARG A 76 4.38 3.92 -13.23
N ALA A 77 5.59 3.35 -13.22
CA ALA A 77 6.43 3.18 -14.40
C ALA A 77 6.11 1.90 -15.19
N TYR A 78 5.77 0.80 -14.51
CA TYR A 78 5.62 -0.52 -15.12
C TYR A 78 4.29 -1.18 -14.72
N LYS A 79 3.20 -0.47 -15.03
CA LYS A 79 1.84 -0.86 -14.66
C LYS A 79 1.00 -1.26 -15.87
N THR A 80 0.02 -2.12 -15.62
CA THR A 80 -1.07 -2.44 -16.52
C THR A 80 -2.37 -1.89 -15.93
N HIS A 81 -3.16 -1.17 -16.72
CA HIS A 81 -4.45 -0.69 -16.27
C HIS A 81 -5.46 -1.84 -16.19
N LEU A 82 -6.09 -2.01 -15.02
CA LEU A 82 -7.23 -2.90 -14.83
C LEU A 82 -8.55 -2.15 -15.05
N SER A 83 -8.57 -0.88 -14.61
CA SER A 83 -9.70 0.04 -14.77
C SER A 83 -9.19 1.49 -14.82
N PRO A 84 -10.07 2.50 -14.98
CA PRO A 84 -9.67 3.90 -14.85
C PRO A 84 -9.08 4.27 -13.48
N SER A 85 -9.41 3.50 -12.42
CA SER A 85 -8.99 3.76 -11.04
C SER A 85 -8.12 2.65 -10.44
N ALA A 86 -7.80 1.60 -11.19
CA ALA A 86 -7.01 0.47 -10.71
C ALA A 86 -5.90 0.09 -11.69
N VAL A 87 -4.73 -0.19 -11.15
CA VAL A 87 -3.57 -0.68 -11.91
C VAL A 87 -2.94 -1.88 -11.23
N HIS A 88 -2.33 -2.72 -12.04
CA HIS A 88 -1.64 -3.93 -11.65
C HIS A 88 -0.16 -3.82 -12.02
N PHE A 89 0.74 -4.27 -11.16
CA PHE A 89 2.18 -4.18 -11.40
C PHE A 89 2.94 -5.27 -10.65
N THR A 90 4.17 -5.53 -11.09
CA THR A 90 5.08 -6.44 -10.39
C THR A 90 6.23 -5.66 -9.78
N VAL A 91 6.56 -5.93 -8.53
CA VAL A 91 7.70 -5.38 -7.81
C VAL A 91 8.58 -6.50 -7.27
N ILE A 92 9.89 -6.25 -7.18
CA ILE A 92 10.84 -7.17 -6.56
C ILE A 92 11.05 -6.74 -5.11
N ILE A 93 10.72 -7.61 -4.15
CA ILE A 93 11.01 -7.43 -2.73
C ILE A 93 11.78 -8.66 -2.26
N THR A 94 13.06 -8.50 -1.94
CA THR A 94 13.89 -9.59 -1.42
C THR A 94 13.87 -9.61 0.11
N GLY A 95 14.29 -10.73 0.72
CA GLY A 95 14.39 -10.83 2.18
C GLY A 95 13.09 -11.15 2.91
N ALA A 96 11.92 -11.13 2.26
CA ALA A 96 10.64 -11.49 2.87
C ALA A 96 10.28 -13.00 2.77
N GLY A 97 11.00 -13.78 1.94
CA GLY A 97 10.73 -15.20 1.74
C GLY A 97 11.47 -15.79 0.54
N ARG A 98 10.98 -16.93 0.02
CA ARG A 98 11.54 -17.60 -1.17
C ARG A 98 11.18 -16.89 -2.48
N LYS A 99 9.95 -16.37 -2.56
CA LYS A 99 9.50 -15.57 -3.70
C LYS A 99 9.98 -14.14 -3.49
N ARG A 100 10.50 -13.55 -4.58
CA ARG A 100 10.91 -12.14 -4.61
C ARG A 100 10.03 -11.26 -5.49
N ASN A 101 9.31 -11.86 -6.44
CA ASN A 101 8.40 -11.13 -7.32
C ASN A 101 7.03 -11.09 -6.65
N HIS A 102 6.53 -9.88 -6.40
CA HIS A 102 5.22 -9.63 -5.83
C HIS A 102 4.37 -8.94 -6.88
N ILE A 103 3.22 -9.55 -7.15
CA ILE A 103 2.21 -9.00 -8.04
C ILE A 103 1.24 -8.21 -7.15
N LEU A 104 1.13 -6.92 -7.38
CA LEU A 104 0.37 -5.99 -6.55
C LEU A 104 -0.59 -5.17 -7.39
N GLU A 105 -1.61 -4.67 -6.72
CA GLU A 105 -2.59 -3.74 -7.29
C GLU A 105 -2.61 -2.45 -6.49
N LEU A 106 -2.84 -1.37 -7.21
CA LEU A 106 -3.10 -0.05 -6.66
C LEU A 106 -4.51 0.35 -7.08
N HIS A 107 -5.35 0.65 -6.09
CA HIS A 107 -6.71 1.11 -6.26
C HIS A 107 -6.87 2.54 -5.74
N VAL A 108 -7.48 3.40 -6.55
CA VAL A 108 -7.92 4.75 -6.18
C VAL A 108 -9.41 4.70 -5.90
N HIS A 109 -9.82 5.13 -4.70
CA HIS A 109 -11.22 5.13 -4.29
C HIS A 109 -11.52 6.31 -3.33
N GLY A 110 -12.79 6.46 -2.93
CA GLY A 110 -13.19 7.45 -1.94
C GLY A 110 -12.77 7.05 -0.53
N GLY A 111 -12.20 7.99 0.22
CA GLY A 111 -11.98 7.89 1.67
C GLY A 111 -13.26 8.19 2.45
N ASP A 112 -13.12 8.37 3.76
CA ASP A 112 -14.26 8.50 4.67
C ASP A 112 -15.08 9.78 4.44
N GLN A 113 -14.47 10.81 3.81
CA GLN A 113 -15.14 12.06 3.42
C GLN A 113 -15.31 12.17 1.89
N GLY A 114 -15.13 11.08 1.15
CA GLY A 114 -15.21 11.04 -0.31
C GLY A 114 -13.98 11.60 -1.04
N GLU A 115 -12.92 11.94 -0.31
CA GLU A 115 -11.64 12.36 -0.88
C GLU A 115 -10.93 11.19 -1.58
N PRO A 116 -10.18 11.43 -2.67
CA PRO A 116 -9.42 10.37 -3.32
C PRO A 116 -8.28 9.87 -2.42
N VAL A 117 -8.26 8.56 -2.18
CA VAL A 117 -7.20 7.85 -1.44
C VAL A 117 -6.68 6.69 -2.27
N ILE A 118 -5.46 6.25 -1.95
CA ILE A 118 -4.79 5.13 -2.61
C ILE A 118 -4.65 3.97 -1.62
N THR A 119 -4.97 2.77 -2.07
CA THR A 119 -4.69 1.52 -1.36
C THR A 119 -3.88 0.60 -2.26
N ILE A 120 -2.78 0.05 -1.74
CA ILE A 120 -1.92 -0.90 -2.45
C ILE A 120 -1.87 -2.22 -1.69
N GLY A 121 -2.12 -3.32 -2.39
CA GLY A 121 -2.20 -4.66 -1.81
C GLY A 121 -2.00 -5.75 -2.86
N TYR A 122 -2.21 -7.00 -2.45
CA TYR A 122 -2.30 -8.10 -3.40
C TYR A 122 -3.68 -8.12 -4.08
N PRO A 123 -3.83 -8.74 -5.27
CA PRO A 123 -5.12 -8.85 -5.93
C PRO A 123 -6.23 -9.44 -5.05
N GLU A 124 -5.90 -10.40 -4.19
CA GLU A 124 -6.85 -11.02 -3.25
C GLU A 124 -7.33 -10.10 -2.11
N ASP A 125 -6.72 -8.92 -1.95
CA ASP A 125 -7.13 -7.94 -0.94
C ASP A 125 -8.29 -7.02 -1.42
N PHE A 126 -8.72 -7.10 -2.69
CA PHE A 126 -9.68 -6.20 -3.33
C PHE A 126 -10.94 -6.89 -3.87
#